data_AF-A0AAD6WUY6-F1
#
_entry.id   AF-A0AAD6WUY6-F1
#
_cell.length_a   1.000
_cell.length_b   1.000
_cell.length_c   1.000
_cell.angle_alpha   90.00
_cell.angle_beta   90.00
_cell.angle_gamma   90.00
#
_symmetry.space_group_name_H-M   'P 1'
#
loop_
_entity.id
_entity.type
_entity.pdbx_description
1 polymer ?
#
loop_
_entity_poly.entity_id
_entity_poly.type
_entity_poly.pdbx_seq_one_letter_code
_entity_poly.pdbx_strand_id
1 'polypeptide(L)'
;EQTRKIPNKRIDCPCRVVGKSYPGTTIILGKYEDSHSHPIGSENLIYTRIPLAVRQQIEDDLRAGIRPEITVSLTASLQILRNLPNLASQAPRREEFIKPRDVRRIQKKIEAETIRLDPRDGQSTLQWVEHLEAIGALMYFKASSDPPPLDCDVDADTFMLAIQTPYQKKCFQAWGGDFAGLDATHNTT
;
A
#
# COMPACT_ATOMS: atom_id res chain seq x y z
N GLU A 1 9.07 7.97 -19.80
CA GLU A 1 7.77 8.15 -19.12
C GLU A 1 7.65 7.09 -18.04
N GLN A 2 7.40 7.46 -16.77
CA GLN A 2 7.25 6.48 -15.68
C GLN A 2 5.86 5.83 -15.75
N THR A 3 5.82 4.53 -16.04
CA THR A 3 4.62 3.70 -15.90
C THR A 3 4.19 3.69 -14.43
N ARG A 4 3.05 4.32 -14.13
CA ARG A 4 2.51 4.30 -12.76
C ARG A 4 2.10 2.89 -12.39
N LYS A 5 2.60 2.37 -11.25
CA LYS A 5 2.14 1.11 -10.62
C LYS A 5 0.62 1.11 -10.32
N ILE A 6 -0.04 2.28 -10.32
CA ILE A 6 -1.46 2.44 -10.03
C ILE A 6 -2.15 3.15 -11.21
N PRO A 7 -3.13 2.50 -11.86
CA PRO A 7 -3.98 3.14 -12.86
C PRO A 7 -4.68 4.36 -12.25
N ASN A 8 -4.79 5.44 -13.03
CA ASN A 8 -5.48 6.63 -12.56
C ASN A 8 -6.95 6.29 -12.24
N LYS A 9 -7.44 6.74 -11.08
CA LYS A 9 -8.86 6.62 -10.74
C LYS A 9 -9.75 7.48 -11.65
N ARG A 10 -9.16 8.45 -12.36
CA ARG A 10 -9.84 9.17 -13.44
C ARG A 10 -10.08 8.22 -14.59
N ILE A 11 -11.25 7.60 -14.55
CA ILE A 11 -11.90 7.02 -15.71
C ILE A 11 -12.35 8.20 -16.56
N ASP A 12 -12.06 8.18 -17.84
CA ASP A 12 -12.55 9.19 -18.78
C ASP A 12 -14.05 8.95 -19.00
N CYS A 13 -14.83 9.31 -17.98
CA CYS A 13 -16.26 9.09 -17.92
C CYS A 13 -16.95 10.24 -18.67
N PRO A 14 -17.74 9.96 -19.73
CA PRO A 14 -18.42 11.01 -20.47
C PRO A 14 -19.57 11.65 -19.67
N CYS A 15 -19.94 11.07 -18.52
CA CYS A 15 -20.98 11.57 -17.64
C CYS A 15 -20.64 12.95 -17.10
N ARG A 16 -21.56 13.89 -17.29
CA ARG A 16 -21.41 15.28 -16.82
C ARG A 16 -22.75 15.97 -16.61
N VAL A 17 -22.77 16.92 -15.69
CA VAL A 17 -23.86 17.87 -15.52
C VAL A 17 -23.42 19.21 -16.10
N VAL A 18 -24.16 19.73 -17.07
CA VAL A 18 -23.95 21.06 -17.66
C VAL A 18 -25.03 22.00 -17.14
N GLY A 19 -24.64 22.95 -16.29
CA GLY A 19 -25.53 24.00 -15.80
C GLY A 19 -25.35 25.29 -16.60
N LYS A 20 -26.45 25.94 -16.97
CA LYS A 20 -26.48 27.32 -17.49
C LYS A 20 -27.30 28.19 -16.54
N SER A 21 -26.72 29.30 -16.11
CA SER A 21 -27.41 30.36 -15.36
C SER A 21 -27.50 31.62 -16.21
N TYR A 22 -28.53 32.43 -16.00
CA TYR A 22 -28.74 33.68 -16.72
C TYR A 22 -28.78 34.86 -15.74
N PRO A 23 -28.08 35.98 -16.04
CA PRO A 23 -28.10 37.18 -15.20
C PRO A 23 -29.54 37.68 -14.98
N GLY A 24 -29.83 38.11 -13.75
CA GLY A 24 -31.17 38.61 -13.38
C GLY A 24 -32.23 37.52 -13.19
N THR A 25 -31.85 36.23 -13.27
CA THR A 25 -32.75 35.10 -13.00
C THR A 25 -32.18 34.20 -11.90
N THR A 26 -33.06 33.55 -11.15
CA THR A 26 -32.69 32.46 -10.23
C THR A 26 -32.77 31.08 -10.89
N ILE A 27 -33.12 31.03 -12.18
CA ILE A 27 -33.35 29.79 -12.91
C ILE A 27 -32.01 29.25 -13.41
N ILE A 28 -31.69 28.03 -12.98
CA ILE A 28 -30.56 27.25 -13.50
C ILE A 28 -31.12 26.17 -14.42
N LEU A 29 -30.72 26.20 -15.69
CA LEU A 29 -31.03 25.12 -16.64
C LEU A 29 -29.92 24.09 -16.60
N GLY A 30 -30.24 22.87 -16.18
CA GLY A 30 -29.32 21.73 -16.18
C GLY A 30 -29.58 20.78 -17.34
N LYS A 31 -28.52 20.33 -18.02
CA LYS A 31 -28.52 19.12 -18.84
C LYS A 31 -27.63 18.08 -18.18
N TYR A 32 -28.18 16.90 -17.91
CA TYR A 32 -27.41 15.75 -17.44
C TYR A 32 -27.12 14.82 -18.64
N GLU A 33 -25.85 14.48 -18.83
CA GLU A 33 -25.40 13.47 -19.78
C GLU A 33 -25.15 12.18 -19.01
N ASP A 34 -26.01 11.18 -19.18
CA ASP A 34 -26.01 9.92 -18.41
C ASP A 34 -25.16 8.80 -19.07
N SER A 35 -24.35 9.17 -20.06
CA SER A 35 -23.45 8.22 -20.70
C SER A 35 -22.28 7.91 -19.75
N HIS A 36 -22.04 6.62 -19.50
CA HIS A 36 -20.94 6.14 -18.66
C HIS A 36 -20.06 5.17 -19.45
N SER A 37 -18.73 5.28 -19.27
CA SER A 37 -17.74 4.35 -19.84
C SER A 37 -17.39 3.19 -18.89
N HIS A 38 -18.11 3.08 -17.77
CA HIS A 38 -17.89 2.09 -16.73
C HIS A 38 -19.22 1.72 -16.06
N PRO A 39 -19.29 0.58 -15.35
CA PRO A 39 -20.48 0.23 -14.59
C PRO A 39 -20.84 1.26 -13.52
N ILE A 40 -22.14 1.40 -13.27
CA ILE A 40 -22.73 2.25 -12.22
C ILE A 40 -23.46 1.39 -11.18
N GLY A 41 -23.91 1.99 -10.09
CA GLY A 41 -24.63 1.28 -9.03
C GLY A 41 -23.74 0.36 -8.18
N SER A 42 -24.19 -0.86 -7.94
CA SER A 42 -23.54 -1.84 -7.04
C SER A 42 -22.12 -2.20 -7.49
N GLU A 43 -21.90 -2.32 -8.80
CA GLU A 43 -20.59 -2.66 -9.37
C GLU A 43 -19.55 -1.56 -9.14
N ASN A 44 -19.99 -0.30 -9.02
CA ASN A 44 -19.11 0.83 -8.74
C ASN A 44 -18.76 0.96 -7.24
N LEU A 45 -19.44 0.23 -6.35
CA LEU A 45 -19.25 0.37 -4.90
C LEU A 45 -17.81 0.13 -4.50
N ILE A 46 -17.09 -0.80 -5.12
CA ILE A 46 -15.66 -1.07 -4.82
C ILE A 46 -14.75 0.16 -4.96
N TYR A 47 -15.15 1.13 -5.79
CA TYR A 47 -14.40 2.37 -6.03
C TYR A 47 -14.86 3.54 -5.15
N THR A 48 -15.95 3.37 -4.40
CA THR A 48 -16.45 4.40 -3.46
C THR A 48 -15.66 4.37 -2.14
N ARG A 49 -15.79 5.43 -1.34
CA ARG A 49 -15.10 5.55 -0.05
C ARG A 49 -15.72 4.61 0.97
N ILE A 50 -14.89 3.94 1.76
CA ILE A 50 -15.34 3.16 2.93
C ILE A 50 -16.07 4.10 3.89
N PRO A 51 -17.25 3.73 4.40
CA PRO A 51 -17.97 4.51 5.39
C PRO A 51 -17.09 4.84 6.61
N LEU A 52 -17.25 6.04 7.16
CA LEU A 52 -16.39 6.53 8.23
C LEU A 52 -16.39 5.61 9.45
N ALA A 53 -17.57 5.12 9.87
CA ALA A 53 -17.69 4.21 11.01
C ALA A 53 -16.91 2.90 10.82
N VAL A 54 -16.99 2.30 9.62
CA VAL A 54 -16.27 1.05 9.31
C VAL A 54 -14.77 1.31 9.22
N ARG A 55 -14.37 2.44 8.65
CA ARG A 55 -12.97 2.87 8.64
C ARG A 55 -12.44 3.04 10.07
N GLN A 56 -13.18 3.69 10.96
CA GLN A 56 -12.78 3.89 12.35
C GLN A 56 -12.61 2.56 13.06
N GLN A 57 -13.54 1.62 12.86
CA GLN A 57 -13.43 0.28 13.42
C GLN A 57 -12.15 -0.45 12.96
N ILE A 58 -11.82 -0.39 11.66
CA ILE A 58 -10.57 -0.94 11.14
C ILE A 58 -9.36 -0.25 11.78
N GLU A 59 -9.40 1.08 11.93
CA GLU A 59 -8.33 1.83 12.59
C GLU A 59 -8.15 1.39 14.05
N ASP A 60 -9.24 1.18 14.79
CA ASP A 60 -9.21 0.74 16.18
C ASP A 60 -8.67 -0.70 16.31
N ASP A 61 -9.11 -1.62 15.45
CA ASP A 61 -8.61 -3.00 15.40
C ASP A 61 -7.10 -3.04 15.14
N LEU A 62 -6.63 -2.25 14.16
CA LEU A 62 -5.21 -2.17 13.83
C LEU A 62 -4.38 -1.56 14.96
N ARG A 63 -4.90 -0.52 15.64
CA ARG A 63 -4.24 0.07 16.81
C ARG A 63 -4.19 -0.88 18.00
N ALA A 64 -5.18 -1.78 18.13
CA ALA A 64 -5.18 -2.84 19.12
C ALA A 64 -4.20 -4.00 18.80
N GLY A 65 -3.48 -3.92 17.67
CA GLY A 65 -2.51 -4.94 17.25
C GLY A 65 -3.14 -6.14 16.53
N ILE A 66 -4.40 -6.05 16.11
CA ILE A 66 -5.03 -7.10 15.32
C ILE A 66 -4.42 -7.12 13.93
N ARG A 67 -4.02 -8.32 13.48
CA ARG A 67 -3.41 -8.50 12.16
C ARG A 67 -4.39 -8.13 11.03
N PRO A 68 -3.95 -7.46 9.96
CA PRO A 68 -4.81 -7.01 8.86
C PRO A 68 -5.71 -8.10 8.26
N GLU A 69 -5.20 -9.33 8.16
CA GLU A 69 -5.94 -10.48 7.60
C GLU A 69 -7.14 -10.85 8.48
N ILE A 70 -6.98 -10.73 9.80
CA ILE A 70 -8.03 -10.97 10.78
C ILE A 70 -9.03 -9.81 10.75
N THR A 71 -8.56 -8.55 10.62
CA THR A 71 -9.43 -7.38 10.54
C THR A 71 -10.40 -7.44 9.36
N VAL A 72 -9.96 -7.89 8.18
CA VAL A 72 -10.85 -8.10 7.02
C VAL A 72 -11.94 -9.12 7.37
N SER A 73 -11.54 -10.26 7.96
CA SER A 73 -12.45 -11.35 8.32
C SER A 73 -13.47 -10.95 9.40
N LEU A 74 -13.01 -10.26 10.45
CA LEU A 74 -13.86 -9.73 11.52
C LEU A 74 -14.87 -8.71 10.98
N THR A 75 -14.40 -7.80 10.12
CA THR A 75 -15.27 -6.78 9.52
C THR A 75 -16.36 -7.42 8.67
N ALA A 76 -16.02 -8.41 7.85
CA ALA A 76 -17.00 -9.16 7.06
C ALA A 76 -18.00 -9.93 7.95
N SER A 77 -17.50 -10.60 8.98
CA SER A 77 -18.33 -11.37 9.92
C SER A 77 -19.31 -10.49 10.70
N LEU A 78 -18.87 -9.33 11.18
CA LEU A 78 -19.72 -8.38 11.90
C LEU A 78 -20.80 -7.76 11.00
N GLN A 79 -20.51 -7.57 9.71
CA GLN A 79 -21.52 -7.12 8.74
C GLN A 79 -22.58 -8.18 8.49
N ILE A 80 -22.19 -9.45 8.32
CA ILE A 80 -23.13 -10.56 8.18
C ILE A 80 -24.07 -10.60 9.38
N LEU A 81 -23.53 -10.55 10.61
CA LEU A 81 -24.31 -10.56 11.84
C LEU A 81 -25.28 -9.37 11.94
N ARG A 82 -24.84 -8.16 11.55
CA ARG A 82 -25.70 -6.96 11.54
C ARG A 82 -26.82 -7.04 10.51
N ASN A 83 -26.60 -7.73 9.40
CA ASN A 83 -27.55 -7.83 8.28
C ASN A 83 -28.43 -9.09 8.32
N LEU A 84 -28.27 -9.97 9.33
CA LEU A 84 -29.08 -11.18 9.53
C LEU A 84 -30.60 -10.98 9.38
N PRO A 85 -31.22 -9.87 9.86
CA PRO A 85 -32.67 -9.68 9.73
C PRO A 85 -33.14 -9.30 8.32
N ASN A 86 -32.25 -8.95 7.38
CA ASN A 86 -32.61 -8.27 6.12
C ASN A 86 -31.84 -8.75 4.87
N LEU A 87 -31.26 -9.96 4.91
CA LEU A 87 -30.41 -10.52 3.86
C LEU A 87 -31.03 -10.60 2.45
N ALA A 88 -32.37 -10.62 2.33
CA ALA A 88 -33.05 -10.90 1.07
C ALA A 88 -33.41 -9.66 0.22
N SER A 89 -33.21 -8.42 0.68
CA SER A 89 -33.70 -7.24 -0.06
C SER A 89 -32.87 -5.96 0.05
N GLN A 90 -31.67 -6.01 0.63
CA GLN A 90 -30.82 -4.81 0.68
C GLN A 90 -29.88 -4.74 -0.52
N ALA A 91 -29.82 -3.56 -1.14
CA ALA A 91 -28.78 -3.25 -2.10
C ALA A 91 -27.41 -3.42 -1.42
N PRO A 92 -26.42 -3.99 -2.13
CA PRO A 92 -25.11 -4.25 -1.55
C PRO A 92 -24.46 -2.94 -1.10
N ARG A 93 -23.66 -3.00 -0.03
CA ARG A 93 -22.99 -1.82 0.55
C ARG A 93 -21.49 -1.86 0.30
N ARG A 94 -20.85 -0.68 0.31
CA ARG A 94 -19.38 -0.56 0.15
C ARG A 94 -18.61 -1.45 1.12
N GLU A 95 -19.10 -1.55 2.34
CA GLU A 95 -18.44 -2.24 3.45
C GLU A 95 -18.34 -3.75 3.24
N GLU A 96 -19.25 -4.34 2.44
CA GLU A 96 -19.22 -5.77 2.05
C GLU A 96 -18.06 -6.10 1.10
N PHE A 97 -17.47 -5.08 0.46
CA PHE A 97 -16.37 -5.23 -0.49
C PHE A 97 -15.03 -4.74 0.07
N ILE A 98 -14.84 -4.77 1.39
CA ILE A 98 -13.55 -4.41 1.98
C ILE A 98 -12.52 -5.48 1.62
N LYS A 99 -11.42 -5.04 0.98
CA LYS A 99 -10.33 -5.93 0.57
C LYS A 99 -9.11 -5.72 1.48
N PRO A 100 -8.17 -6.70 1.56
CA PRO A 100 -6.91 -6.52 2.29
C PRO A 100 -6.15 -5.25 1.93
N ARG A 101 -6.22 -4.83 0.66
CA ARG A 101 -5.63 -3.57 0.18
C ARG A 101 -6.19 -2.32 0.88
N ASP A 102 -7.48 -2.32 1.21
CA ASP A 102 -8.10 -1.21 1.92
C ASP A 102 -7.56 -1.10 3.35
N VAL A 103 -7.46 -2.23 4.04
CA VAL A 103 -6.89 -2.33 5.39
C VAL A 103 -5.41 -1.93 5.37
N ARG A 104 -4.61 -2.44 4.43
CA ARG A 104 -3.20 -2.06 4.25
C ARG A 104 -3.03 -0.55 4.05
N ARG A 105 -3.92 0.10 3.29
CA ARG A 105 -3.87 1.56 3.10
C ARG A 105 -4.17 2.31 4.40
N ILE A 106 -5.10 1.83 5.21
CA ILE A 106 -5.41 2.41 6.52
C ILE A 106 -4.22 2.20 7.46
N GLN A 107 -3.68 0.98 7.50
CA GLN A 107 -2.48 0.64 8.27
C GLN A 107 -1.30 1.55 7.93
N LYS A 108 -0.98 1.74 6.64
CA LYS A 108 0.08 2.68 6.22
C LYS A 108 -0.14 4.10 6.71
N LYS A 109 -1.39 4.53 6.83
CA LYS A 109 -1.71 5.86 7.37
C LYS A 109 -1.44 5.93 8.87
N ILE A 110 -1.79 4.88 9.63
CA ILE A 110 -1.49 4.76 11.07
C ILE A 110 0.03 4.67 11.28
N GLU A 111 0.72 3.86 10.49
CA GLU A 111 2.18 3.76 10.50
C GLU A 111 2.82 5.12 10.24
N ALA A 112 2.31 5.92 9.31
CA ALA A 112 2.82 7.29 9.09
C ALA A 112 2.58 8.26 10.26
N GLU A 113 1.69 7.94 11.22
CA GLU A 113 1.50 8.73 12.45
C GLU A 113 2.65 8.50 13.44
N THR A 114 3.23 7.29 13.47
CA THR A 114 4.24 6.86 14.45
C THR A 114 5.64 6.70 13.84
N ILE A 115 5.72 6.14 12.64
CA ILE A 115 6.92 5.93 11.85
C ILE A 115 7.16 7.19 11.01
N ARG A 116 8.01 8.06 11.54
CA ARG A 116 8.60 9.15 10.77
C ARG A 116 9.97 8.72 10.32
N LEU A 117 10.10 8.34 9.05
CA LEU A 117 11.41 8.23 8.41
C LEU A 117 12.00 9.65 8.31
N ASP A 118 13.25 9.84 8.76
CA ASP A 118 13.93 11.13 8.56
C ASP A 118 14.11 11.31 7.06
N PRO A 119 13.83 12.49 6.48
CA PRO A 119 14.10 12.75 5.07
C PRO A 119 15.56 12.47 4.65
N ARG A 120 16.49 12.42 5.63
CA ARG A 120 17.91 12.10 5.47
C ARG A 120 18.25 10.66 5.87
N ASP A 121 17.28 9.77 6.07
CA ASP A 121 17.55 8.35 6.33
C ASP A 121 18.36 7.71 5.19
N GLY A 122 18.23 8.22 3.97
CA GLY A 122 19.12 7.86 2.87
C GLY A 122 20.58 8.21 3.16
N GLN A 123 20.85 9.40 3.72
CA GLN A 123 22.20 9.83 4.08
C GLN A 123 22.77 9.02 5.24
N SER A 124 21.98 8.72 6.28
CA SER A 124 22.44 7.87 7.39
C SER A 124 22.76 6.45 6.93
N THR A 125 21.96 5.91 5.99
CA THR A 125 22.24 4.62 5.36
C THR A 125 23.54 4.66 4.56
N LEU A 126 23.78 5.71 3.77
CA LEU A 126 25.04 5.86 3.03
C LEU A 126 26.26 6.00 3.95
N GLN A 127 26.16 6.78 5.02
CA GLN A 127 27.23 6.88 6.04
C GLN A 127 27.52 5.52 6.70
N TRP A 128 26.48 4.72 6.92
CA TRP A 128 26.65 3.36 7.44
C TRP A 128 27.34 2.44 6.44
N VAL A 129 27.01 2.55 5.15
CA VAL A 129 27.69 1.84 4.06
C VAL A 129 29.17 2.21 4.00
N GLU A 130 29.52 3.50 4.06
CA GLU A 130 30.91 3.98 4.11
C GLU A 130 31.66 3.39 5.33
N HIS A 131 31.01 3.36 6.49
CA HIS A 131 31.58 2.76 7.69
C HIS A 131 31.82 1.25 7.52
N LEU A 132 30.84 0.52 6.97
CA LEU A 132 30.94 -0.92 6.71
C LEU A 132 32.05 -1.24 5.70
N GLU A 133 32.22 -0.40 4.69
CA GLU A 133 33.30 -0.51 3.71
C GLU A 133 34.67 -0.29 4.40
N ALA A 134 34.79 0.75 5.23
CA ALA A 134 36.01 1.05 5.95
C ALA A 134 36.49 -0.08 6.89
N ILE A 135 35.56 -0.83 7.49
CA ILE A 135 35.88 -1.99 8.34
C ILE A 135 35.96 -3.32 7.54
N GLY A 136 35.81 -3.27 6.22
CA GLY A 136 35.83 -4.45 5.35
C GLY A 136 34.66 -5.41 5.58
N ALA A 137 33.55 -4.93 6.12
CA ALA A 137 32.34 -5.70 6.38
C ALA A 137 31.25 -5.54 5.30
N LEU A 138 31.36 -4.56 4.41
CA LEU A 138 30.43 -4.42 3.30
C LEU A 138 30.66 -5.52 2.26
N MET A 139 29.61 -6.25 1.89
CA MET A 139 29.63 -7.24 0.81
C MET A 139 28.98 -6.67 -0.45
N TYR A 140 27.81 -6.04 -0.30
CA TYR A 140 27.08 -5.45 -1.43
C TYR A 140 26.14 -4.36 -0.94
N PHE A 141 25.94 -3.33 -1.75
CA PHE A 141 24.95 -2.28 -1.52
C PHE A 141 24.30 -1.86 -2.84
N LYS A 142 22.99 -1.67 -2.80
CA LYS A 142 22.17 -1.09 -3.87
C LYS A 142 21.13 -0.18 -3.24
N ALA A 143 21.14 1.11 -3.56
CA ALA A 143 20.05 1.98 -3.20
C ALA A 143 18.82 1.68 -4.08
N SER A 144 17.62 2.03 -3.60
CA SER A 144 16.37 1.88 -4.37
C SER A 144 16.31 2.79 -5.60
N SER A 145 17.23 3.76 -5.74
CA SER A 145 17.43 4.58 -6.94
C SER A 145 18.39 3.95 -7.96
N ASP A 146 19.19 2.98 -7.55
CA ASP A 146 20.24 2.42 -8.39
C ASP A 146 19.65 1.34 -9.31
N PRO A 147 20.17 1.19 -10.55
CA PRO A 147 19.75 0.10 -11.41
C PRO A 147 20.07 -1.27 -10.76
N PRO A 148 19.26 -2.31 -11.02
CA PRO A 148 19.60 -3.65 -10.58
C PRO A 148 20.89 -4.13 -11.26
N PRO A 149 21.65 -5.07 -10.64
CA PRO A 149 22.80 -5.70 -11.28
C PRO A 149 22.43 -6.32 -12.62
N LEU A 150 23.39 -6.37 -13.54
CA LEU A 150 23.24 -7.15 -14.76
C LEU A 150 22.90 -8.60 -14.41
N ASP A 151 21.95 -9.19 -15.15
CA ASP A 151 21.53 -10.59 -15.00
C ASP A 151 20.89 -10.95 -13.64
N CYS A 152 20.38 -9.96 -12.91
CA CYS A 152 19.67 -10.18 -11.65
C CYS A 152 18.18 -9.85 -11.78
N ASP A 153 17.30 -10.80 -11.45
CA ASP A 153 15.84 -10.62 -11.45
C ASP A 153 15.36 -9.92 -10.17
N VAL A 154 15.91 -8.73 -9.94
CA VAL A 154 15.58 -7.89 -8.79
C VAL A 154 14.84 -6.65 -9.28
N ASP A 155 13.70 -6.35 -8.65
CA ASP A 155 12.90 -5.16 -8.96
C ASP A 155 13.76 -3.88 -8.83
N ALA A 156 13.60 -2.95 -9.77
CA ALA A 156 14.40 -1.73 -9.82
C ALA A 156 14.34 -0.89 -8.54
N ASP A 157 13.18 -0.87 -7.86
CA ASP A 157 12.96 -0.14 -6.62
C ASP A 157 13.39 -0.91 -5.36
N THR A 158 14.03 -2.07 -5.50
CA THR A 158 14.53 -2.86 -4.37
C THR A 158 15.76 -2.21 -3.76
N PHE A 159 15.75 -2.06 -2.43
CA PHE A 159 16.92 -1.74 -1.63
C PHE A 159 17.65 -3.01 -1.22
N MET A 160 18.98 -3.06 -1.35
CA MET A 160 19.79 -4.20 -0.90
C MET A 160 20.99 -3.71 -0.09
N LEU A 161 21.19 -4.32 1.08
CA LEU A 161 22.39 -4.15 1.89
C LEU A 161 22.83 -5.54 2.36
N ALA A 162 23.97 -6.01 1.85
CA ALA A 162 24.58 -7.26 2.27
C ALA A 162 25.85 -6.96 3.08
N ILE A 163 25.91 -7.51 4.28
CA ILE A 163 27.00 -7.32 5.24
C ILE A 163 27.62 -8.68 5.51
N GLN A 164 28.95 -8.74 5.45
CA GLN A 164 29.73 -9.91 5.82
C GLN A 164 30.93 -9.46 6.65
N THR A 165 30.79 -9.58 7.96
CA THR A 165 31.83 -9.20 8.93
C THR A 165 33.12 -10.02 8.72
N PRO A 166 34.28 -9.50 9.16
CA PRO A 166 35.53 -10.27 9.13
C PRO A 166 35.44 -11.63 9.84
N TYR A 167 34.65 -11.73 10.91
CA TYR A 167 34.41 -13.00 11.59
C TYR A 167 33.64 -13.98 10.71
N GLN A 168 32.54 -13.54 10.07
CA GLN A 168 31.78 -14.37 9.13
C GLN A 168 32.65 -14.83 7.95
N LYS A 169 33.54 -13.96 7.43
CA LYS A 169 34.51 -14.34 6.38
C LYS A 169 35.44 -15.46 6.84
N LYS A 170 35.99 -15.36 8.05
CA LYS A 170 36.85 -16.42 8.64
C LYS A 170 36.09 -17.72 8.85
N CYS A 171 34.87 -17.65 9.39
CA CYS A 171 34.03 -18.83 9.55
C CYS A 171 33.70 -19.47 8.20
N PHE A 172 33.39 -18.68 7.18
CA PHE A 172 33.13 -19.17 5.84
C PHE A 172 34.38 -19.82 5.21
N GLN A 173 35.57 -19.25 5.39
CA GLN A 173 36.81 -19.89 4.91
C GLN A 173 37.12 -21.21 5.64
N ALA A 174 36.82 -21.29 6.93
CA ALA A 174 37.11 -22.47 7.74
C ALA A 174 36.07 -23.60 7.54
N TRP A 175 34.80 -23.25 7.33
CA TRP A 175 33.68 -24.19 7.40
C TRP A 175 32.71 -24.10 6.20
N GLY A 176 32.89 -23.13 5.31
CA GLY A 176 31.92 -22.80 4.24
C GLY A 176 31.96 -23.74 3.03
N GLY A 177 32.82 -24.76 3.04
CA GLY A 177 32.85 -25.77 1.98
C GLY A 177 31.57 -26.60 1.91
N ASP A 178 30.91 -26.82 3.05
CA ASP A 178 29.70 -27.66 3.14
C ASP A 178 28.41 -26.84 3.38
N PHE A 179 28.52 -25.64 3.97
CA PHE A 179 27.34 -24.86 4.35
C PHE A 179 27.60 -23.35 4.34
N ALA A 180 26.67 -22.59 3.77
CA ALA A 180 26.63 -21.14 3.84
C ALA A 180 25.30 -20.69 4.47
N GLY A 181 25.35 -20.06 5.64
CA GLY A 181 24.19 -19.47 6.29
C GLY A 181 24.03 -18.01 5.85
N LEU A 182 22.90 -17.69 5.22
CA LEU A 182 22.49 -16.32 4.93
C LEU A 182 21.44 -15.91 5.96
N ASP A 183 21.77 -14.93 6.79
CA ASP A 183 20.80 -14.27 7.66
C ASP A 183 20.24 -13.05 6.92
N ALA A 184 19.01 -13.17 6.43
CA ALA A 184 18.31 -12.11 5.73
C ALA A 184 17.22 -11.55 6.65
N THR A 185 17.42 -10.33 7.15
CA THR A 185 16.38 -9.59 7.85
C THR A 185 15.55 -8.83 6.82
N HIS A 186 14.34 -9.33 6.55
CA HIS A 186 13.37 -8.58 5.76
C HIS A 186 12.76 -7.48 6.64
N ASN A 187 13.36 -6.29 6.65
CA ASN A 187 12.64 -5.08 7.05
C ASN A 187 11.62 -4.77 5.95
N THR A 188 10.46 -5.42 6.00
CA THR A 188 9.30 -5.01 5.22
C THR A 188 8.78 -3.70 5.78
N THR A 189 9.19 -2.58 5.21
CA THR A 189 8.49 -1.29 5.35
C THR A 189 7.29 -1.18 4.40
#